data_AF-A0A931GLA9-F1
#
_entry.id   AF-A0A931GLA9-F1
#
_cell.length_a   1.000
_cell.length_b   1.000
_cell.length_c   1.000
_cell.angle_alpha   90.00
_cell.angle_beta   90.00
_cell.angle_gamma   90.00
#
_symmetry.space_group_name_H-M   'P 1'
#
loop_
_entity.id
_entity.type
_entity.pdbx_description
1 polymer ?
#
loop_
_entity_poly.entity_id
_entity_poly.type
_entity_poly.pdbx_seq_one_letter_code
_entity_poly.pdbx_strand_id
1 'polypeptide(L)'
;MRPPAPPGGRPKAIAALLLWPVFFSLIAFGPIMMFVGAQDLYRHAADRPIECGGEVMPERGPHMCSTGHGPRTYGDLVRERREDAGRAPYFLAFGALAVGIGVPGIRRATRHLARVQRSF
;
A
#
# COMPACT_ATOMS: atom_id res chain seq x y z
N MET A 1 53.24 15.29 9.57
CA MET A 1 52.49 14.03 9.40
C MET A 1 51.00 14.36 9.47
N ARG A 2 50.28 14.20 8.36
CA ARG A 2 48.83 14.48 8.25
C ARG A 2 48.11 13.13 8.36
N PRO A 3 47.08 12.97 9.20
CA PRO A 3 46.41 11.69 9.34
C PRO A 3 45.75 11.29 8.01
N PRO A 4 45.77 10.00 7.63
CA PRO A 4 45.10 9.55 6.41
C PRO A 4 43.58 9.74 6.54
N ALA A 5 42.95 10.24 5.48
CA ALA A 5 41.50 10.40 5.42
C ALA A 5 40.82 9.02 5.56
N PRO A 6 39.72 8.90 6.33
CA PRO A 6 39.08 7.61 6.56
C PRO A 6 38.53 7.03 5.25
N PRO A 7 38.89 5.79 4.86
CA PRO A 7 38.51 5.18 3.58
C PRO A 7 37.08 4.57 3.63
N GLY A 8 36.10 5.30 4.18
CA GLY A 8 34.76 4.74 4.46
C GLY A 8 33.54 5.61 4.11
N GLY A 9 33.73 6.83 3.60
CA GLY A 9 32.63 7.79 3.39
C GLY A 9 31.85 7.64 2.08
N ARG A 10 32.54 7.28 0.99
CA ARG A 10 31.98 7.18 -0.36
C ARG A 10 30.85 6.15 -0.52
N PRO A 11 30.98 4.88 -0.05
CA PRO A 11 29.91 3.90 -0.21
C PRO A 11 28.66 4.27 0.60
N LYS A 12 28.81 4.93 1.75
CA LYS A 12 27.69 5.40 2.57
C LYS A 12 26.94 6.57 1.95
N ALA A 13 27.66 7.49 1.29
CA ALA A 13 27.04 8.60 0.55
C ALA A 13 26.28 8.13 -0.70
N ILE A 14 26.83 7.15 -1.43
CA ILE A 14 26.18 6.53 -2.60
C ILE A 14 24.95 5.72 -2.17
N ALA A 15 25.06 4.94 -1.08
CA ALA A 15 23.93 4.22 -0.51
C ALA A 15 22.81 5.17 -0.05
N ALA A 16 23.14 6.30 0.57
CA ALA A 16 22.15 7.30 0.96
C ALA A 16 21.45 7.95 -0.25
N LEU A 17 22.19 8.20 -1.35
CA LEU A 17 21.64 8.71 -2.60
C LEU A 17 20.72 7.70 -3.30
N LEU A 18 21.09 6.41 -3.31
CA LEU A 18 20.28 5.34 -3.89
C LEU A 18 19.05 4.98 -3.06
N LEU A 19 19.14 5.09 -1.73
CA LEU A 19 18.03 4.82 -0.82
C LEU A 19 17.00 5.95 -0.78
N TRP A 20 17.40 7.18 -1.11
CA TRP A 20 16.52 8.34 -1.09
C TRP A 20 15.28 8.21 -2.00
N PRO A 21 15.40 7.84 -3.30
CA PRO A 21 14.22 7.61 -4.14
C PRO A 21 13.38 6.44 -3.66
N VAL A 22 14.00 5.37 -3.12
CA VAL A 22 13.27 4.20 -2.59
C VAL A 22 12.35 4.59 -1.43
N PHE A 23 12.87 5.36 -0.46
CA PHE A 23 12.05 5.85 0.64
C PHE A 23 10.99 6.85 0.19
N PHE A 24 11.29 7.68 -0.82
CA PHE A 24 10.31 8.60 -1.40
C PHE A 24 9.17 7.85 -2.08
N SER A 25 9.48 6.82 -2.87
CA SER A 25 8.50 5.91 -3.47
C SER A 25 7.65 5.23 -2.39
N LEU A 26 8.24 4.74 -1.30
CA LEU A 26 7.47 4.14 -0.19
C LEU A 26 6.48 5.13 0.46
N ILE A 27 6.87 6.39 0.64
CA ILE A 27 5.98 7.43 1.18
C ILE A 27 4.88 7.81 0.19
N ALA A 28 5.16 7.81 -1.12
CA ALA A 28 4.14 8.11 -2.12
C ALA A 28 3.15 6.94 -2.30
N PHE A 29 3.67 5.71 -2.32
CA PHE A 29 2.86 4.50 -2.56
C PHE A 29 2.05 4.06 -1.33
N GLY A 30 2.57 4.29 -0.13
CA GLY A 30 1.91 3.88 1.12
C GLY A 30 0.49 4.47 1.27
N PRO A 31 0.29 5.79 1.17
CA PRO A 31 -1.02 6.44 1.25
C PRO A 31 -1.97 6.00 0.14
N ILE A 32 -1.47 5.71 -1.07
CA ILE A 32 -2.29 5.20 -2.18
C ILE A 32 -2.86 3.83 -1.79
N MET A 33 -2.02 2.92 -1.27
CA MET A 33 -2.48 1.61 -0.81
C MET A 33 -3.44 1.72 0.38
N MET A 34 -3.19 2.65 1.32
CA MET A 34 -4.14 2.90 2.41
C MET A 34 -5.47 3.44 1.89
N PHE A 35 -5.46 4.32 0.90
CA PHE A 35 -6.67 4.88 0.32
C PHE A 35 -7.48 3.80 -0.41
N VAL A 36 -6.83 2.95 -1.20
CA VAL A 36 -7.49 1.81 -1.86
C VAL A 36 -8.08 0.87 -0.83
N GLY A 37 -7.32 0.46 0.18
CA GLY A 37 -7.80 -0.41 1.26
C GLY A 37 -8.95 0.22 2.07
N ALA A 38 -8.90 1.53 2.33
CA ALA A 38 -9.98 2.24 3.01
C ALA A 38 -11.26 2.28 2.17
N GLN A 39 -11.16 2.58 0.86
CA GLN A 39 -12.30 2.56 -0.05
C GLN A 39 -12.94 1.17 -0.13
N ASP A 40 -12.12 0.13 -0.16
CA ASP A 40 -12.58 -1.25 -0.18
C ASP A 40 -13.30 -1.60 1.14
N LEU A 41 -12.71 -1.23 2.28
CA LEU A 41 -13.32 -1.41 3.59
C LEU A 41 -14.66 -0.65 3.71
N TYR A 42 -14.72 0.61 3.24
CA TYR A 42 -15.97 1.39 3.21
C TYR A 42 -17.02 0.75 2.31
N ARG A 43 -16.61 0.21 1.15
CA ARG A 43 -17.51 -0.44 0.20
C ARG A 43 -18.07 -1.76 0.72
N HIS A 44 -17.32 -2.47 1.56
CA HIS A 44 -17.74 -3.70 2.21
C HIS A 44 -18.49 -3.49 3.53
N ALA A 45 -18.15 -2.42 4.28
CA ALA A 45 -18.80 -2.08 5.55
C ALA A 45 -20.13 -1.35 5.36
N ALA A 46 -20.30 -0.61 4.26
CA ALA A 46 -21.64 -0.23 3.83
C ALA A 46 -22.27 -1.50 3.25
N ASP A 47 -23.27 -2.08 3.93
CA ASP A 47 -24.08 -3.22 3.49
C ASP A 47 -24.84 -2.92 2.18
N ARG A 48 -24.11 -2.67 1.10
CA ARG A 48 -24.68 -2.34 -0.20
C ARG A 48 -25.28 -3.60 -0.79
N PRO A 49 -26.50 -3.54 -1.36
CA PRO A 49 -27.10 -4.68 -2.02
C PRO A 49 -26.14 -5.28 -3.07
N ILE A 50 -26.19 -6.59 -3.24
CA ILE A 50 -25.43 -7.26 -4.30
C ILE A 50 -26.21 -7.05 -5.58
N GLU A 51 -25.70 -6.18 -6.45
CA GLU A 51 -26.31 -5.89 -7.74
C GLU A 51 -25.70 -6.75 -8.84
N CYS A 52 -26.51 -7.09 -9.82
CA CYS A 52 -26.09 -7.83 -10.98
C CYS A 52 -26.91 -7.40 -12.20
N GLY A 53 -26.23 -6.97 -13.26
CA GLY A 53 -26.88 -6.40 -14.43
C GLY A 53 -27.72 -5.14 -14.14
N GLY A 54 -27.53 -4.49 -12.99
CA GLY A 54 -28.34 -3.35 -12.53
C GLY A 54 -29.54 -3.71 -11.66
N GLU A 55 -29.79 -5.00 -11.40
CA GLU A 55 -30.83 -5.45 -10.47
C GLU A 55 -30.25 -5.91 -9.14
N VAL A 56 -30.95 -5.61 -8.04
CA VAL A 56 -30.60 -6.11 -6.72
C VAL A 56 -30.91 -7.60 -6.64
N MET A 57 -29.89 -8.41 -6.37
CA MET A 57 -30.03 -9.85 -6.25
C MET A 57 -30.75 -10.22 -4.95
N PRO A 58 -31.83 -11.01 -5.00
CA PRO A 58 -32.53 -11.46 -3.80
C PRO A 58 -31.68 -12.48 -3.01
N GLU A 59 -31.75 -12.40 -1.68
CA GLU A 59 -31.03 -13.32 -0.77
C GLU A 59 -31.52 -14.77 -0.84
N ARG A 60 -32.78 -15.00 -1.25
CA ARG A 60 -33.39 -16.33 -1.35
C ARG A 60 -34.06 -16.49 -2.70
N GLY A 61 -33.74 -17.57 -3.40
CA GLY A 61 -34.37 -17.95 -4.66
C GLY A 61 -33.38 -18.59 -5.64
N PRO A 62 -33.86 -19.15 -6.77
CA PRO A 62 -33.03 -19.80 -7.78
C PRO A 62 -32.28 -18.81 -8.68
N HIS A 63 -32.13 -17.55 -8.27
CA HIS A 63 -31.54 -16.49 -9.10
C HIS A 63 -30.02 -16.67 -9.18
N MET A 64 -29.52 -16.70 -10.42
CA MET A 64 -28.10 -16.83 -10.72
C MET A 64 -27.68 -15.66 -11.59
N CYS A 65 -26.48 -15.16 -11.33
CA CYS A 65 -25.87 -14.11 -12.10
C CYS A 65 -24.81 -14.65 -13.03
N SER A 66 -24.98 -14.40 -14.32
CA SER A 66 -23.92 -14.63 -15.29
C SER A 66 -22.87 -13.54 -15.11
N THR A 67 -21.83 -13.85 -14.35
CA THR A 67 -20.61 -13.04 -14.34
C THR A 67 -19.73 -13.45 -15.52
N GLY A 68 -18.69 -12.67 -15.82
CA GLY A 68 -17.67 -13.07 -16.80
C GLY A 68 -16.90 -14.36 -16.44
N HIS A 69 -17.24 -15.00 -15.31
CA HIS A 69 -16.66 -16.25 -14.81
C HIS A 69 -17.71 -17.36 -14.70
N GLY A 70 -18.89 -17.17 -15.29
CA GLY A 70 -20.00 -18.13 -15.29
C GLY A 70 -21.17 -17.75 -14.35
N PRO A 71 -22.21 -18.60 -14.29
CA PRO A 71 -23.35 -18.40 -13.40
C PRO A 71 -22.92 -18.56 -11.94
N ARG A 72 -23.16 -17.51 -11.14
CA ARG A 72 -22.83 -17.42 -9.71
C ARG A 72 -24.11 -17.20 -8.90
N THR A 73 -24.23 -17.89 -7.77
CA THR A 73 -25.37 -17.70 -6.86
C THR A 73 -25.14 -16.49 -5.94
N TYR A 74 -26.20 -16.03 -5.26
CA TYR A 74 -26.07 -14.99 -4.22
C TYR A 74 -25.00 -15.37 -3.17
N GLY A 75 -24.98 -16.64 -2.72
CA GLY A 75 -24.00 -17.14 -1.76
C GLY A 75 -22.56 -17.08 -2.27
N ASP A 76 -22.34 -17.33 -3.56
CA ASP A 76 -21.01 -17.20 -4.17
C ASP A 76 -20.53 -15.75 -4.21
N LEU A 77 -21.43 -14.81 -4.54
CA LEU A 77 -21.12 -13.38 -4.58
C LEU A 77 -20.87 -12.81 -3.17
N VAL A 78 -21.61 -13.28 -2.15
CA VAL A 78 -21.34 -12.95 -0.74
C VAL A 78 -19.98 -13.48 -0.30
N ARG A 79 -19.63 -14.72 -0.69
CA ARG A 79 -18.35 -15.33 -0.36
C ARG A 79 -17.19 -14.58 -1.00
N GLU A 80 -17.29 -14.27 -2.29
CA GLU A 80 -16.30 -13.48 -3.03
C GLU A 80 -16.13 -12.09 -2.41
N ARG A 81 -17.24 -11.41 -2.08
CA ARG A 81 -17.22 -10.14 -1.36
C ARG A 81 -16.52 -10.25 0.01
N ARG A 82 -16.69 -11.36 0.74
CA ARG A 82 -15.98 -11.60 2.02
C ARG A 82 -14.50 -11.86 1.83
N GLU A 83 -14.10 -12.58 0.79
CA GLU A 83 -12.70 -12.82 0.45
C GLU A 83 -12.00 -11.50 0.06
N ASP A 84 -12.67 -10.65 -0.73
CA ASP A 84 -12.18 -9.32 -1.09
C ASP A 84 -12.11 -8.39 0.12
N ALA A 85 -13.14 -8.40 0.99
CA ALA A 85 -13.12 -7.64 2.24
C ALA A 85 -11.96 -8.04 3.17
N GLY A 86 -11.54 -9.31 3.11
CA GLY A 86 -10.36 -9.80 3.82
C GLY A 86 -9.04 -9.19 3.33
N ARG A 87 -9.01 -8.61 2.12
CA ARG A 87 -7.81 -8.02 1.49
C ARG A 87 -7.57 -6.57 1.91
N ALA A 88 -8.64 -5.80 2.16
CA ALA A 88 -8.60 -4.41 2.63
C ALA A 88 -7.66 -4.13 3.82
N PRO A 89 -7.66 -4.91 4.92
CA PRO A 89 -6.74 -4.69 6.04
C PRO A 89 -5.27 -4.88 5.67
N TYR A 90 -4.95 -5.74 4.69
CA TYR A 90 -3.56 -5.92 4.23
C TYR A 90 -3.05 -4.68 3.51
N PHE A 91 -3.86 -4.05 2.66
CA PHE A 91 -3.48 -2.82 1.96
C PHE A 91 -3.29 -1.64 2.93
N LEU A 92 -4.16 -1.55 3.95
CA LEU A 92 -4.02 -0.56 5.02
C LEU A 92 -2.75 -0.76 5.85
N ALA A 93 -2.49 -1.99 6.30
CA ALA A 93 -1.31 -2.31 7.09
C ALA A 93 -0.02 -2.09 6.29
N PHE A 94 0.04 -2.54 5.03
CA PHE A 94 1.19 -2.36 4.17
C PHE A 94 1.45 -0.87 3.88
N GLY A 95 0.41 -0.11 3.59
CA GLY A 95 0.52 1.32 3.36
C GLY A 95 1.01 2.10 4.59
N ALA A 96 0.49 1.77 5.78
CA ALA A 96 0.93 2.35 7.04
C ALA A 96 2.40 2.01 7.33
N LEU A 97 2.81 0.77 7.06
CA LEU A 97 4.18 0.30 7.29
C LEU A 97 5.16 0.94 6.30
N ALA A 98 4.76 1.12 5.04
CA ALA A 98 5.53 1.84 4.02
C ALA A 98 5.79 3.30 4.41
N VAL A 99 4.77 4.01 4.90
CA VAL A 99 4.94 5.38 5.44
C VAL A 99 5.80 5.38 6.70
N GLY A 100 5.55 4.44 7.62
CA GLY A 100 6.25 4.28 8.89
C GLY A 100 7.76 4.03 8.72
N ILE A 101 8.18 3.33 7.66
CA ILE A 101 9.59 3.13 7.33
C ILE A 101 10.14 4.29 6.48
N GLY A 102 9.36 4.79 5.52
CA GLY A 102 9.77 5.81 4.58
C GLY A 102 10.15 7.13 5.24
N VAL A 103 9.29 7.66 6.12
CA VAL A 103 9.48 8.96 6.79
C VAL A 103 10.79 9.03 7.60
N PRO A 104 11.09 8.09 8.53
CA PRO A 104 12.35 8.12 9.26
C PRO A 104 13.57 7.85 8.36
N GLY A 105 13.40 7.06 7.29
CA GLY A 105 14.43 6.81 6.27
C GLY A 105 14.90 8.10 5.58
N ILE A 106 13.96 8.90 5.04
CA ILE A 106 14.27 10.19 4.41
C ILE A 106 14.88 11.16 5.42
N ARG A 107 14.34 11.23 6.64
CA ARG A 107 14.84 12.14 7.68
C ARG A 107 16.27 11.82 8.10
N ARG A 108 16.67 10.54 8.10
CA ARG A 108 18.07 10.14 8.33
C ARG A 108 18.95 10.45 7.12
N ALA A 109 18.51 10.12 5.90
CA ALA A 109 19.29 10.36 4.68
C ALA A 109 19.61 11.85 4.47
N THR A 110 18.59 12.72 4.62
CA THR A 110 18.73 14.18 4.51
C THR A 110 19.68 14.76 5.57
N ARG A 111 19.58 14.33 6.84
CA ARG A 111 20.53 14.75 7.89
C ARG A 111 21.96 14.28 7.65
N HIS A 112 22.16 13.15 6.98
CA HIS A 112 23.49 12.68 6.61
C HIS A 112 24.07 13.49 5.45
N LEU A 113 23.29 13.75 4.41
CA LEU A 113 23.70 14.60 3.29
C LEU A 113 24.02 16.03 3.74
N ALA A 114 23.20 16.62 4.61
CA ALA A 114 23.44 17.95 5.17
C ALA A 114 24.72 18.03 6.04
N ARG A 115 25.07 16.96 6.76
CA ARG A 115 26.33 16.89 7.51
C ARG A 115 27.55 16.81 6.60
N VAL A 116 27.45 16.04 5.52
CA VAL A 116 28.54 15.91 4.53
C VAL A 116 28.73 17.22 3.76
N GLN A 117 27.66 17.92 3.40
CA GLN A 117 27.75 19.23 2.75
C GLN A 117 28.37 20.32 3.64
N ARG A 118 28.19 20.29 4.97
CA ARG A 118 28.82 21.25 5.88
C ARG A 118 30.29 20.97 6.18
N SER A 119 30.79 19.78 5.84
CA SER A 119 32.19 19.39 6.04
C SER A 119 33.09 19.65 4.83
N PHE A 120 32.50 20.12 3.72
CA PHE A 120 33.18 20.65 2.55
C PHE A 120 33.16 22.18 2.61
#